data_AF-A0A2G6I7J0-F1
#
_entry.id   AF-A0A2G6I7J0-F1
#
_cell.length_a   1.000
_cell.length_b   1.000
_cell.length_c   1.000
_cell.angle_alpha   90.00
_cell.angle_beta   90.00
_cell.angle_gamma   90.00
#
_symmetry.space_group_name_H-M   'P 1'
#
loop_
_entity.id
_entity.type
_entity.pdbx_description
1 polymer ?
#
loop_
_entity_poly.entity_id
_entity_poly.type
_entity_poly.pdbx_seq_one_letter_code
_entity_poly.pdbx_strand_id
1 'polypeptide(L)' 'MADWALTPALATAIFTVSCLSGYQYRRVWKAEGPRWQLWLFGLVTAAGLLTLGFVPLEA' A
#
# COMPACT_ATOMS: atom_id res chain seq x y z
N MET A 1 21.06 15.23 10.82
CA MET A 1 20.10 15.05 9.71
C MET A 1 18.78 14.63 10.32
N ALA A 2 17.63 15.01 9.76
CA ALA A 2 16.37 14.45 10.23
C ALA A 2 16.36 12.95 9.91
N ASP A 3 16.34 12.09 10.93
CA ASP A 3 16.19 10.65 10.79
C ASP A 3 14.74 10.36 10.38
N TRP A 4 14.49 10.37 9.07
CA TRP A 4 13.20 10.01 8.49
C TRP A 4 13.06 8.49 8.52
N ALA A 5 12.51 7.96 9.61
CA ALA A 5 12.21 6.55 9.78
C ALA A 5 10.71 6.31 10.02
N LEU A 6 10.22 5.16 9.55
CA LEU A 6 8.88 4.68 9.85
C LEU A 6 8.87 4.01 11.22
N THR A 7 7.94 4.44 12.08
CA THR A 7 7.66 3.67 13.30
C THR A 7 7.06 2.31 12.93
N PRO A 8 7.30 1.25 13.73
CA PRO A 8 6.74 -0.08 13.46
C PRO A 8 5.21 -0.08 13.33
N ALA A 9 4.53 0.74 14.14
CA ALA A 9 3.08 0.89 14.08
C ALA A 9 2.60 1.46 12.73
N LEU A 10 3.30 2.49 12.23
CA LEU A 10 2.93 3.14 10.97
C LEU A 10 3.25 2.26 9.77
N ALA A 11 4.38 1.56 9.80
CA ALA A 11 4.72 0.55 8.80
C ALA A 11 3.68 -0.58 8.72
N THR A 12 3.23 -1.06 9.88
CA THR A 12 2.18 -2.10 9.95
C THR A 12 0.85 -1.61 9.39
N ALA A 13 0.49 -0.35 9.65
CA ALA A 13 -0.71 0.26 9.09
C ALA A 13 -0.63 0.36 7.56
N ILE A 14 0.49 0.86 7.02
CA ILE A 14 0.73 0.95 5.56
C ILE A 14 0.66 -0.45 4.93
N PHE A 15 1.30 -1.44 5.54
CA PHE A 15 1.29 -2.82 5.05
C PHE A 15 -0.13 -3.38 5.01
N THR A 16 -0.89 -3.20 6.09
CA THR A 16 -2.28 -3.68 6.18
C THR A 16 -3.16 -3.04 5.11
N VAL A 17 -3.08 -1.71 4.94
CA VAL A 17 -3.84 -0.98 3.91
C VAL A 17 -3.44 -1.44 2.50
N SER A 18 -2.14 -1.71 2.28
CA SER A 18 -1.64 -2.22 1.00
C SER A 18 -2.20 -3.62 0.71
N CYS A 19 -2.24 -4.51 1.69
CA CYS A 19 -2.85 -5.84 1.55
C CYS A 19 -4.35 -5.76 1.24
N LEU A 20 -5.11 -4.91 1.96
CA LEU A 20 -6.53 -4.70 1.72
C LEU A 20 -6.80 -4.12 0.33
N SER A 21 -5.98 -3.17 -0.10
CA SER A 21 -6.08 -2.56 -1.43
C SER A 21 -5.78 -3.59 -2.53
N GLY A 22 -4.76 -4.44 -2.36
CA GLY A 22 -4.46 -5.54 -3.28
C GLY A 22 -5.61 -6.57 -3.38
N TYR A 23 -6.25 -6.90 -2.26
CA TYR A 23 -7.46 -7.73 -2.26
C TYR A 23 -8.60 -7.09 -3.06
N GLN A 24 -8.87 -5.80 -2.81
CA GLN A 24 -9.91 -5.06 -3.51
C GLN A 24 -9.63 -4.92 -5.01
N TYR A 25 -8.37 -4.69 -5.41
CA TYR A 25 -7.95 -4.72 -6.81
C TYR A 25 -8.35 -6.05 -7.47
N ARG A 26 -8.00 -7.18 -6.85
CA ARG A 26 -8.32 -8.51 -7.40
C ARG A 26 -9.83 -8.74 -7.45
N ARG A 27 -10.58 -8.28 -6.45
CA ARG A 27 -12.04 -8.38 -6.41
C ARG A 27 -12.69 -7.58 -7.55
N VAL A 28 -12.28 -6.33 -7.76
CA VAL A 28 -12.79 -5.49 -8.86
C VAL A 28 -12.43 -6.08 -10.21
N TRP A 29 -11.20 -6.58 -10.37
CA TRP A 29 -10.76 -7.19 -11.62
C TRP A 29 -11.60 -8.41 -11.99
N LYS A 30 -11.84 -9.29 -11.02
CA LYS A 30 -12.70 -10.48 -11.22
C LYS A 30 -14.17 -10.15 -11.47
N ALA A 31 -14.65 -9.05 -10.89
CA ALA A 31 -16.02 -8.58 -11.09
C ALA A 31 -16.20 -7.76 -12.38
N GLU A 32 -15.16 -7.64 -13.21
CA GLU A 32 -15.12 -6.76 -14.39
C GLU A 32 -15.61 -5.33 -14.08
N GLY A 33 -15.30 -4.87 -12.86
CA GLY A 33 -15.75 -3.59 -12.34
C GLY A 33 -15.08 -2.39 -13.02
N PRO A 34 -15.42 -1.16 -12.61
CA PRO A 34 -14.93 0.05 -13.23
C PRO A 34 -13.39 0.11 -13.24
N ARG A 35 -12.80 0.33 -14.43
CA ARG A 35 -11.33 0.32 -14.62
C ARG A 35 -10.60 1.36 -13.78
N TRP A 36 -11.25 2.46 -13.41
CA TRP A 36 -10.65 3.48 -12.53
C TRP A 36 -10.39 2.95 -11.11
N GLN A 37 -11.20 2.00 -10.62
CA GLN A 37 -11.00 1.39 -9.30
C GLN A 37 -9.76 0.49 -9.29
N LEU A 38 -9.46 -0.19 -10.41
CA LEU A 38 -8.21 -0.93 -10.57
C LEU A 38 -7.01 0.00 -10.42
N TRP A 39 -7.02 1.14 -11.11
CA TRP A 39 -5.95 2.12 -10.98
C TRP A 39 -5.82 2.66 -9.55
N LEU A 40 -6.93 3.00 -8.90
CA LEU A 40 -6.91 3.50 -7.52
C LEU A 40 -6.32 2.48 -6.55
N PHE A 41 -6.83 1.24 -6.52
CA PHE A 41 -6.32 0.21 -5.60
C PHE A 41 -4.89 -0.22 -5.96
N GLY A 42 -4.56 -0.28 -7.25
CA GLY A 42 -3.22 -0.63 -7.72
C GLY A 42 -2.19 0.42 -7.34
N LEU A 43 -2.49 1.72 -7.55
CA LEU A 43 -1.60 2.82 -7.21
C LEU A 43 -1.40 2.96 -5.70
N VAL A 44 -2.47 2.81 -4.90
CA VAL A 44 -2.37 2.85 -3.43
C VAL A 44 -1.47 1.71 -2.92
N THR A 45 -1.66 0.49 -3.43
CA THR A 45 -0.83 -0.67 -3.06
C THR A 45 0.62 -0.47 -3.49
N ALA A 46 0.85 -0.01 -4.72
CA ALA A 46 2.19 0.24 -5.24
C ALA A 46 2.92 1.29 -4.41
N ALA A 47 2.28 2.42 -4.10
CA ALA A 47 2.86 3.48 -3.27
C ALA A 47 3.18 2.97 -1.85
N GLY A 48 2.28 2.22 -1.22
CA GLY A 48 2.50 1.66 0.11
C GLY A 48 3.69 0.69 0.16
N LEU A 49 3.79 -0.22 -0.81
CA LEU A 49 4.90 -1.17 -0.90
C LEU A 49 6.23 -0.49 -1.24
N LEU A 50 6.23 0.53 -2.10
CA LEU A 50 7.42 1.34 -2.37
C LEU A 50 7.87 2.06 -1.09
N THR A 51 6.94 2.63 -0.34
CA THR A 51 7.25 3.31 0.92
C THR A 51 7.90 2.34 1.91
N LEU A 52 7.31 1.16 2.11
CA LEU A 52 7.88 0.14 3.00
C LEU A 52 9.22 -0.43 2.52
N GLY A 53 9.46 -0.47 1.21
CA GLY A 53 10.70 -0.97 0.63
C GLY A 53 11.87 0.02 0.67
N PHE A 54 11.58 1.33 0.65
CA PHE A 54 12.61 2.37 0.52
C PHE A 54 12.77 3.27 1.76
N VAL A 55 11.78 3.32 2.66
CA VAL A 55 11.87 4.11 3.89
C VAL A 55 12.39 3.23 5.02
N PRO A 56 13.45 3.63 5.74
CA PRO A 56 14.01 2.85 6.84
C PRO A 56 13.00 2.71 7.98
N LEU A 57 13.05 1.58 8.68
CA LEU A 57 12.30 1.34 9.90
C LEU A 57 13.09 1.82 11.10
N GLU A 58 12.39 2.44 12.05
CA GLU A 58 12.93 2.75 13.36
C GLU A 58 13.20 1.43 14.12
N ALA A 59 14.32 1.40 14.84
CA ALA A 59 14.83 0.21 15.54
C ALA A 59 14.11 -0.05 16.87
#